data_AF-A0A356VV56-F1
#
_entry.id   AF-A0A356VV56-F1
#
_cell.length_a   1.000
_cell.length_b   1.000
_cell.length_c   1.000
_cell.angle_alpha   90.00
_cell.angle_beta   90.00
_cell.angle_gamma   90.00
#
_symmetry.space_group_name_H-M   'P 1'
#
loop_
_entity.id
_entity.type
_entity.pdbx_description
1 polymer ?
#
loop_
_entity_poly.entity_id
_entity_poly.type
_entity_poly.pdbx_seq_one_letter_code
_entity_poly.pdbx_strand_id
1 'polypeptide(L)'
;MINLPIELNQFLTKYWQKKPLLIKGGFKNFNNPLSPEEMAGLSLEEEVESRIVVQKGENNYQLLNGPFSEQTYQDLPEKNWTLLIQGMDKLIPEVADLLTGFDSLPKWRIDDIGV
;
A
#
# COMPACT_ATOMS: atom_id res chain seq x y z
N MET A 1 -9.84 -14.01 -0.31
CA MET A 1 -11.01 -13.57 -1.10
C MET A 1 -11.69 -12.41 -0.39
N ILE A 2 -11.79 -11.23 -1.02
CA ILE A 2 -12.50 -10.07 -0.44
C ILE A 2 -13.97 -10.42 -0.27
N ASN A 3 -14.49 -10.23 0.94
CA ASN A 3 -15.90 -10.30 1.24
C ASN A 3 -16.49 -8.89 1.14
N LEU A 4 -16.95 -8.51 -0.04
CA LEU A 4 -17.71 -7.27 -0.21
C LEU A 4 -19.12 -7.49 0.35
N PRO A 5 -19.54 -6.77 1.41
CA PRO A 5 -20.90 -6.89 1.96
C PRO A 5 -21.96 -6.20 1.08
N ILE A 6 -21.61 -5.88 -0.18
CA ILE A 6 -22.46 -5.24 -1.16
C ILE A 6 -22.28 -5.92 -2.51
N GLU A 7 -23.38 -6.06 -3.25
CA GLU A 7 -23.37 -6.57 -4.62
C GLU A 7 -22.55 -5.66 -5.54
N LEU A 8 -21.83 -6.25 -6.50
CA LEU A 8 -21.01 -5.50 -7.46
C LEU A 8 -21.81 -4.43 -8.21
N ASN A 9 -23.02 -4.76 -8.66
CA ASN A 9 -23.88 -3.81 -9.37
C ASN A 9 -24.23 -2.60 -8.48
N GLN A 10 -24.52 -2.85 -7.20
CA GLN A 10 -24.76 -1.78 -6.23
C GLN A 10 -23.51 -0.91 -6.03
N PHE A 11 -22.33 -1.52 -5.93
CA PHE A 11 -21.05 -0.82 -5.83
C PHE A 11 -20.81 0.10 -7.04
N LEU A 12 -20.93 -0.44 -8.26
CA LEU A 12 -20.71 0.29 -9.51
C LEU A 12 -21.72 1.43 -9.71
N THR A 13 -22.98 1.18 -9.38
CA THR A 13 -24.05 2.16 -9.60
C THR A 13 -24.01 3.29 -8.56
N LYS A 14 -23.66 3.02 -7.31
CA LYS A 14 -23.78 4.02 -6.23
C LYS A 14 -22.46 4.64 -5.77
N TYR A 15 -21.32 3.99 -5.99
CA TYR A 15 -20.04 4.38 -5.36
C TYR A 15 -18.88 4.57 -6.34
N TRP A 16 -18.69 3.64 -7.28
CA TRP A 16 -17.56 3.68 -8.22
C TRP A 16 -17.49 5.03 -8.96
N GLN A 17 -16.39 5.76 -8.79
CA GLN A 17 -16.16 7.11 -9.32
C GLN A 17 -17.22 8.17 -8.94
N LYS A 18 -17.96 7.97 -7.85
CA LYS A 18 -19.02 8.89 -7.39
C LYS A 18 -18.80 9.40 -5.98
N LYS A 19 -18.51 8.49 -5.04
CA LYS A 19 -18.29 8.84 -3.63
C LYS A 19 -17.51 7.75 -2.90
N PRO A 20 -16.77 8.09 -1.84
CA PRO A 20 -16.06 7.11 -1.02
C PRO A 20 -17.03 6.16 -0.30
N LEU A 21 -16.54 4.95 -0.01
CA LEU A 21 -17.23 3.92 0.76
C LEU A 21 -16.25 3.25 1.71
N LEU A 22 -16.59 3.21 3.00
CA LEU A 22 -15.87 2.42 4.00
C LEU A 22 -16.48 1.01 4.09
N ILE A 23 -15.71 0.00 3.72
CA ILE A 23 -16.11 -1.41 3.84
C ILE A 23 -15.45 -2.01 5.09
N LYS A 24 -16.23 -2.14 6.17
CA LYS A 24 -15.75 -2.78 7.40
C LYS A 24 -15.67 -4.29 7.22
N GLY A 25 -14.52 -4.88 7.55
CA GLY A 25 -14.31 -6.33 7.43
C GLY A 25 -14.30 -6.85 6.00
N GLY A 26 -13.86 -6.03 5.03
CA GLY A 26 -13.77 -6.41 3.62
C GLY A 26 -12.86 -7.62 3.39
N PHE A 27 -11.79 -7.76 4.17
CA PHE A 27 -10.99 -8.98 4.24
C PHE A 27 -11.23 -9.64 5.60
N LYS A 28 -11.76 -10.87 5.60
CA LYS A 28 -11.84 -11.66 6.84
C LYS A 28 -10.47 -12.22 7.17
N ASN A 29 -10.07 -12.12 8.44
CA ASN A 29 -8.79 -12.65 8.94
C ASN A 29 -7.59 -12.20 8.09
N PHE A 30 -7.56 -10.91 7.72
CA PHE A 30 -6.45 -10.35 6.95
C PHE A 30 -5.16 -10.52 7.73
N ASN A 31 -4.19 -11.18 7.12
CA ASN A 31 -2.82 -11.25 7.60
C ASN A 31 -1.95 -10.47 6.63
N ASN A 32 -1.08 -9.60 7.14
CA ASN A 32 -0.16 -8.87 6.30
C ASN A 32 0.87 -9.87 5.75
N PRO A 33 1.07 -9.97 4.42
CA PRO A 33 2.08 -10.86 3.85
C PRO A 33 3.52 -10.45 4.21
N LEU A 34 3.73 -9.21 4.68
CA LEU A 34 5.04 -8.67 5.00
C LEU A 34 5.13 -8.10 6.40
N SER A 35 6.29 -8.31 7.02
CA SER A 35 6.69 -7.60 8.22
C SER A 35 7.23 -6.19 7.90
N PRO A 36 7.22 -5.26 8.87
CA PRO A 36 7.87 -3.96 8.73
C PRO A 36 9.35 -4.05 8.35
N GLU A 37 10.06 -5.04 8.89
CA GLU A 37 11.48 -5.27 8.61
C GLU A 37 11.72 -5.73 7.17
N GLU A 38 10.86 -6.61 6.66
CA GLU A 38 10.91 -7.04 5.25
C GLU A 38 10.64 -5.86 4.29
N MET A 39 9.68 -4.99 4.62
CA MET A 39 9.44 -3.77 3.86
C MET A 39 10.65 -2.84 3.87
N ALA A 40 11.26 -2.62 5.05
CA ALA A 40 12.47 -1.81 5.14
C ALA A 40 13.58 -2.39 4.26
N GLY A 41 13.81 -3.71 4.32
CA GLY A 41 14.78 -4.42 3.48
C GLY A 41 14.55 -4.19 1.98
N LEU A 42 13.31 -4.33 1.50
CA LEU A 42 12.98 -4.13 0.09
C LEU A 42 13.31 -2.72 -0.41
N SER A 43 13.14 -1.70 0.43
CA SER A 43 13.44 -0.32 0.03
C SER A 43 14.92 0.04 -0.03
N LEU A 44 15.83 -0.90 0.26
CA LEU A 44 17.27 -0.75 -0.01
C LEU A 44 17.64 -1.15 -1.45
N GLU A 45 16.77 -1.90 -2.14
CA GLU A 45 17.02 -2.41 -3.50
C GLU A 45 16.83 -1.30 -4.55
N GLU A 46 17.72 -1.20 -5.54
CA GLU A 46 17.72 -0.12 -6.53
C GLU A 46 16.48 -0.14 -7.44
N GLU A 47 15.94 -1.33 -7.70
CA GLU A 47 14.77 -1.54 -8.57
C GLU A 47 13.44 -1.24 -7.87
N VAL A 48 13.46 -1.00 -6.55
CA VAL A 48 12.26 -0.80 -5.74
C VAL A 48 11.99 0.69 -5.54
N GLU A 49 10.91 1.18 -6.14
CA GLU A 49 10.46 2.55 -5.93
C GLU A 49 9.90 2.72 -4.51
N SER A 50 10.65 3.46 -3.69
CA SER A 50 10.31 3.70 -2.29
C SER A 50 10.54 5.15 -1.89
N ARG A 51 9.80 5.58 -0.87
CA ARG A 51 9.90 6.94 -0.32
C ARG A 51 9.60 6.96 1.17
N ILE A 52 10.28 7.83 1.90
CA ILE A 52 9.99 8.12 3.30
C ILE A 52 9.47 9.54 3.40
N VAL A 53 8.32 9.71 4.05
CA VAL A 53 7.78 11.03 4.40
C VAL A 53 7.97 11.25 5.89
N VAL A 54 8.74 12.28 6.27
CA VAL A 54 9.01 12.65 7.66
C VAL A 54 8.33 13.97 7.98
N GLN A 55 7.53 14.02 9.04
CA GLN A 55 6.93 15.25 9.55
C GLN A 55 7.84 15.87 10.64
N LYS A 56 8.36 17.08 10.38
CA LYS A 56 9.26 17.84 11.28
C LYS A 56 8.55 18.92 12.11
N GLY A 57 7.22 18.97 12.07
CA GLY A 57 6.37 19.96 12.73
C GLY A 57 4.97 19.96 12.12
N GLU A 58 4.05 20.79 12.59
CA GLU A 58 2.64 20.74 12.13
C GLU A 58 2.49 20.82 10.61
N ASN A 59 3.22 21.72 9.96
CA ASN A 59 3.15 21.96 8.51
C ASN A 59 4.51 21.84 7.80
N ASN A 60 5.44 21.06 8.36
CA ASN A 60 6.78 20.86 7.79
C ASN A 60 7.01 19.39 7.49
N TYR A 61 7.22 19.07 6.21
CA TYR A 61 7.40 17.72 5.73
C TYR A 61 8.69 17.62 4.91
N GLN A 62 9.42 16.54 5.12
CA GLN A 62 10.56 16.15 4.32
C GLN A 62 10.21 14.87 3.56
N LEU A 63 10.47 14.86 2.26
CA LEU A 63 10.42 13.68 1.42
C LEU A 63 11.85 13.18 1.20
N LEU A 64 12.07 11.89 1.45
CA LEU A 64 13.28 11.16 1.06
C LEU A 64 12.87 10.14 0.00
N ASN A 65 13.63 10.02 -1.07
CA ASN A 65 13.40 9.02 -2.11
C ASN A 65 14.47 7.94 -1.99
N GLY A 66 14.06 6.68 -2.19
CA GLY A 66 14.97 5.55 -2.20
C GLY A 66 15.84 5.47 -3.45
N PRO A 67 16.69 4.43 -3.57
CA PRO A 67 16.88 3.39 -2.55
C PRO A 67 17.50 3.94 -1.27
N PHE A 68 17.21 3.31 -0.14
CA PHE A 68 17.73 3.70 1.17
C PHE A 68 18.94 2.85 1.57
N SER A 69 19.55 3.22 2.68
CA SER A 69 20.60 2.45 3.34
C SER A 69 20.19 2.16 4.78
N GLU A 70 20.84 1.20 5.43
CA GLU A 70 20.62 0.96 6.86
C GLU A 70 20.84 2.24 7.70
N GLN A 71 21.80 3.07 7.32
CA GLN A 71 22.06 4.35 7.98
C GLN A 71 20.87 5.29 7.90
N THR A 72 20.13 5.28 6.78
CA THR A 72 18.93 6.10 6.62
C THR A 72 17.92 5.80 7.74
N TYR A 73 17.71 4.53 8.08
CA TYR A 73 16.80 4.14 9.16
C TYR A 73 17.32 4.48 10.55
N GLN A 74 18.63 4.39 10.76
CA GLN A 74 19.26 4.79 12.02
C GLN A 74 19.12 6.30 12.30
N ASP A 75 19.07 7.11 11.23
CA ASP A 75 18.92 8.56 11.32
C ASP A 75 17.45 9.01 11.43
N LEU A 76 16.48 8.10 11.28
CA LEU A 76 15.06 8.43 11.41
C LEU A 76 14.68 8.73 12.86
N PRO A 77 13.76 9.69 13.08
CA PRO A 77 13.19 9.89 14.41
C PRO A 77 12.36 8.68 14.84
N GLU A 78 12.14 8.53 16.15
CA GLU A 78 11.34 7.44 16.72
C GLU A 78 9.87 7.41 16.21
N LYS A 79 9.34 8.56 15.77
CA LYS A 79 7.95 8.73 15.34
C LYS A 79 7.80 9.78 14.25
N ASN A 80 6.59 9.92 13.73
CA ASN A 80 6.18 10.95 12.75
C ASN A 80 6.82 10.79 11.37
N TRP A 81 7.01 9.55 10.94
CA TRP A 81 7.40 9.23 9.57
C TRP A 81 6.65 8.00 9.07
N THR A 82 6.63 7.81 7.76
CA THR A 82 6.13 6.58 7.12
C THR A 82 7.01 6.24 5.93
N LEU A 83 7.28 4.95 5.76
CA LEU A 83 7.80 4.38 4.52
C LEU A 83 6.62 4.09 3.60
N LEU A 84 6.78 4.35 2.31
CA LEU A 84 5.87 3.91 1.26
C LEU A 84 6.67 3.17 0.20
N ILE A 85 6.16 2.03 -0.26
CA ILE A 85 6.76 1.22 -1.33
C ILE A 85 5.71 0.97 -2.42
N GLN A 86 6.12 1.14 -3.67
CA GLN A 86 5.25 0.98 -4.83
C GLN A 86 5.48 -0.36 -5.53
N GLY A 87 4.48 -0.84 -6.27
CA GLY A 87 4.60 -2.05 -7.09
C GLY A 87 4.81 -3.35 -6.32
N MET A 88 4.32 -3.44 -5.09
CA MET A 88 4.57 -4.60 -4.20
C MET A 88 4.00 -5.91 -4.77
N ASP A 89 2.91 -5.83 -5.53
CA ASP A 89 2.31 -6.96 -6.25
C ASP A 89 3.25 -7.58 -7.29
N LYS A 90 4.23 -6.83 -7.80
CA LYS A 90 5.21 -7.34 -8.79
C LYS A 90 6.35 -8.11 -8.12
N LEU A 91 6.61 -7.81 -6.84
CA LEU A 91 7.72 -8.37 -6.07
C LEU A 91 7.27 -9.59 -5.26
N ILE A 92 6.02 -9.59 -4.77
CA ILE A 92 5.55 -10.55 -3.77
C ILE A 92 4.25 -11.21 -4.24
N PRO A 93 4.28 -12.52 -4.56
CA PRO A 93 3.10 -13.26 -5.03
C PRO A 93 1.90 -13.16 -4.08
N GLU A 94 2.12 -13.21 -2.77
CA GLU A 94 1.08 -13.12 -1.75
C GLU A 94 0.40 -11.73 -1.74
N VAL A 95 1.11 -10.67 -2.15
CA VAL A 95 0.53 -9.34 -2.36
C VAL A 95 -0.29 -9.32 -3.64
N ALA A 96 0.21 -9.92 -4.72
CA ALA A 96 -0.53 -10.04 -5.99
C ALA A 96 -1.87 -10.76 -5.82
N ASP A 97 -1.93 -11.78 -4.95
CA ASP A 97 -3.16 -12.51 -4.64
C ASP A 97 -4.27 -11.61 -4.07
N LEU A 98 -3.95 -10.47 -3.46
CA LEU A 98 -4.94 -9.50 -3.00
C LEU A 98 -5.72 -8.87 -4.17
N LEU A 99 -5.10 -8.75 -5.35
CA LEU A 99 -5.74 -8.19 -6.55
C LEU A 99 -6.87 -9.09 -7.07
N THR A 100 -6.86 -10.39 -6.79
CA THR A 100 -7.94 -11.32 -7.18
C THR A 100 -9.29 -10.90 -6.60
N GLY A 101 -9.30 -10.20 -5.47
CA GLY A 101 -10.51 -9.63 -4.90
C GLY A 101 -11.17 -8.54 -5.75
N PHE A 102 -10.47 -8.04 -6.77
CA PHE A 102 -10.91 -6.97 -7.67
C PHE A 102 -11.13 -7.44 -9.12
N ASP A 103 -11.09 -8.74 -9.40
CA ASP A 103 -11.27 -9.32 -10.75
C ASP A 103 -12.60 -8.94 -11.43
N SER A 104 -13.57 -8.47 -10.66
CA SER A 104 -14.83 -7.90 -11.16
C SER A 104 -14.66 -6.58 -11.92
N LEU A 105 -13.52 -5.91 -11.78
CA LEU A 105 -13.20 -4.66 -12.47
C LEU A 105 -12.34 -4.94 -13.72
N PRO A 106 -12.45 -4.11 -14.78
CA PRO A 106 -11.59 -4.25 -15.94
C PRO A 106 -10.11 -4.10 -15.57
N LYS A 107 -9.27 -5.07 -15.95
CA LYS A 107 -7.84 -5.10 -15.56
C LYS A 107 -7.06 -3.85 -15.93
N TRP A 108 -7.37 -3.21 -17.06
CA TRP A 108 -6.72 -1.97 -17.51
C TRP A 108 -7.01 -0.75 -16.61
N ARG A 109 -7.93 -0.87 -15.64
CA ARG A 109 -8.25 0.16 -14.64
C ARG A 109 -7.56 -0.08 -13.30
N ILE A 110 -6.92 -1.22 -13.13
CA ILE A 110 -6.15 -1.60 -11.94
C ILE A 110 -4.69 -1.27 -12.26
N ASP A 111 -4.01 -0.60 -11.32
CA ASP A 111 -2.61 -0.20 -11.48
C ASP A 111 -1.70 -1.17 -10.72
N ASP A 112 -1.39 -0.86 -9.46
CA ASP A 112 -0.53 -1.65 -8.59
C ASP A 112 -0.98 -1.58 -7.12
N ILE A 113 -0.31 -2.35 -6.24
CA ILE A 113 -0.46 -2.23 -4.79
C ILE A 113 0.74 -1.45 -4.25
N GLY A 114 0.48 -0.21 -3.83
CA GLY A 114 1.37 0.56 -2.96
C GLY A 114 1.03 0.36 -1.49
N VAL A 115 2.04 0.20 -0.64
CA VAL A 115 1.90 0.00 0.81
C VAL A 115 2.64 1.09 1.57
#